data_AF-X5YPR2-F1
#
_entry.id   AF-X5YPR2-F1
#
_cell.length_a   1.000
_cell.length_b   1.000
_cell.length_c   1.000
_cell.angle_alpha   90.00
_cell.angle_beta   90.00
_cell.angle_gamma   90.00
#
_symmetry.space_group_name_H-M   'P 1'
#
loop_
_entity.id
_entity.type
_entity.pdbx_description
1 polymer ?
#
loop_
_entity_poly.entity_id
_entity_poly.type
_entity_poly.pdbx_seq_one_letter_code
_entity_poly.pdbx_strand_id
1 'polypeptide(L)'
;MQSSFRTIFGFAAALLCAGVLPAGAQGLFGAYDDAFAARIASPADNGTLAQFVTVAVNAGQYDQAISSIEQYLIQYPRDARARLAASRLYYHVGSYELARRQVQYGIEVGGLTASEQQEAVRLLARIERALRGVTWELALTGGVFSAFTDFEPGGAQDDDSFVSPYGQAEGFVRWDLGTPSADALVLSGSLTATERLFTEDLSVPGGEKTFIHGNAAITWDKGLPNSGIDSLRLLLSAFTVTDRFDSDIYETGIGLSGRFVVRPTVETTLFAGGGYIDLSASQGIFADSRVFYEAGGSYRFRNGQALGLRFVGSNDFASGSGEISRSYTGEVRYGGLLMNVPDFFAWSHQIALSAGHSDTPDLSVGIGTNIKSDFWRIASESDFQLTEAQKISVDLAYRKTNFALANRDRKSFEMLMSYTLTLN
;
A
#
# COMPACT_ATOMS: atom_id res chain seq x y z
N MET A 1 -26.89 15.51 16.85
CA MET A 1 -26.28 15.71 15.51
C MET A 1 -25.26 16.85 15.42
N GLN A 2 -25.15 17.82 16.36
CA GLN A 2 -24.08 18.84 16.34
C GLN A 2 -22.94 18.63 17.37
N SER A 3 -23.10 17.76 18.37
CA SER A 3 -22.06 17.56 19.40
C SER A 3 -20.96 16.59 18.97
N SER A 4 -21.28 15.52 18.23
CA SER A 4 -20.30 14.51 17.80
C SER A 4 -19.29 15.03 16.77
N PHE A 5 -19.65 16.07 16.00
CA PHE A 5 -18.80 16.67 14.96
C PHE A 5 -17.66 17.53 15.55
N ARG A 6 -17.84 18.09 16.75
CA ARG A 6 -16.82 18.91 17.44
C ARG A 6 -15.78 18.08 18.17
N THR A 7 -16.14 16.90 18.66
CA THR A 7 -15.23 16.02 19.42
C THR A 7 -14.21 15.32 18.51
N ILE A 8 -14.60 14.99 17.26
CA ILE A 8 -13.73 14.32 16.27
C ILE A 8 -12.62 15.27 15.76
N PHE A 9 -12.94 16.54 15.51
CA PHE A 9 -11.92 17.56 15.19
C PHE A 9 -11.03 17.92 16.38
N GLY A 10 -11.55 17.86 17.61
CA GLY A 10 -10.79 18.16 18.83
C GLY A 10 -9.68 17.14 19.13
N PHE A 11 -9.91 15.85 18.86
CA PHE A 11 -8.91 14.80 19.11
C PHE A 11 -7.82 14.72 18.02
N ALA A 12 -8.16 14.97 16.76
CA ALA A 12 -7.17 15.07 15.68
C ALA A 12 -6.26 16.30 15.85
N ALA A 13 -6.78 17.42 16.39
CA ALA A 13 -5.98 18.59 16.74
C ALA A 13 -5.10 18.37 17.98
N ALA A 14 -5.51 17.52 18.94
CA ALA A 14 -4.71 17.20 20.13
C ALA A 14 -3.49 16.31 19.80
N LEU A 15 -3.61 15.40 18.82
CA LEU A 15 -2.47 14.61 18.31
C LEU A 15 -1.51 15.44 17.45
N LEU A 16 -1.97 16.52 16.83
CA LEU A 16 -1.11 17.50 16.14
C LEU A 16 -0.33 18.40 17.12
N CYS A 17 -0.78 18.54 18.38
CA CYS A 17 -0.16 19.41 19.39
C CYS A 17 0.68 18.66 20.44
N ALA A 18 0.50 17.35 20.62
CA ALA A 18 1.38 16.52 21.45
C ALA A 18 2.65 16.16 20.66
N GLY A 19 3.55 17.14 20.54
CA GLY A 19 4.80 17.06 19.79
C GLY A 19 5.77 15.99 20.29
N VAL A 20 5.58 14.75 19.85
CA VAL A 20 6.65 13.77 19.73
C VAL A 20 7.20 13.86 18.31
N LEU A 21 7.80 15.01 17.99
CA LEU A 21 8.71 15.13 16.86
C LEU A 21 10.02 14.45 17.31
N PRO A 22 10.46 13.33 16.71
CA PRO A 22 11.79 12.82 17.00
C PRO A 22 12.82 13.89 16.60
N ALA A 23 13.73 14.17 17.52
CA ALA A 23 14.78 15.19 17.46
C ALA A 23 15.83 14.98 16.35
N GLY A 24 15.64 14.01 15.43
CA GLY A 24 16.58 13.68 14.36
C GLY A 24 16.59 14.62 13.15
N ALA A 25 15.65 15.58 13.06
CA ALA A 25 15.49 16.44 11.89
C ALA A 25 16.59 17.50 11.69
N GLN A 26 17.43 17.76 12.69
CA GLN A 26 18.56 18.70 12.56
C GLN A 26 19.84 18.05 12.02
N GLY A 27 19.93 16.71 11.97
CA GLY A 27 21.18 16.01 11.63
C GLY A 27 21.38 15.69 10.14
N LEU A 28 20.30 15.51 9.36
CA LEU A 28 20.41 15.00 7.97
C LEU A 28 20.85 16.07 6.95
N PHE A 29 20.42 17.32 7.14
CA PHE A 29 20.92 18.44 6.33
C PHE A 29 22.38 18.78 6.69
N GLY A 30 22.75 18.72 7.98
CA GLY A 30 24.15 18.86 8.40
C GLY A 30 25.05 17.78 7.82
N ALA A 31 24.63 16.51 7.88
CA ALA A 31 25.39 15.40 7.29
C ALA A 31 25.53 15.52 5.76
N TYR A 32 24.52 16.06 5.06
CA TYR A 32 24.59 16.35 3.64
C TYR A 32 25.61 17.45 3.33
N ASP A 33 25.54 18.57 4.05
CA ASP A 33 26.46 19.70 3.87
C ASP A 33 27.92 19.30 4.18
N ASP A 34 28.12 18.50 5.24
CA ASP A 34 29.43 17.96 5.61
C ASP A 34 29.99 17.03 4.53
N ALA A 35 29.17 16.11 4.00
CA ALA A 35 29.57 15.19 2.94
C ALA A 35 29.86 15.95 1.63
N PHE A 36 29.09 17.00 1.32
CA PHE A 36 29.33 17.86 0.16
C PHE A 36 30.64 18.63 0.30
N ALA A 37 30.90 19.23 1.47
CA ALA A 37 32.14 19.93 1.75
C ALA A 37 33.36 18.99 1.63
N ALA A 38 33.26 17.77 2.15
CA ALA A 38 34.31 16.74 2.01
C ALA A 38 34.54 16.37 0.54
N ARG A 39 33.46 16.25 -0.26
CA ARG A 39 33.53 15.95 -1.70
C ARG A 39 34.18 17.07 -2.52
N ILE A 40 33.97 18.33 -2.14
CA ILE A 40 34.65 19.49 -2.74
C ILE A 40 36.13 19.52 -2.34
N ALA A 41 36.44 19.21 -1.08
CA ALA A 41 37.80 19.23 -0.56
C ALA A 41 38.69 18.13 -1.16
N SER A 42 38.12 16.99 -1.54
CA SER A 42 38.87 15.86 -2.13
C SER A 42 38.15 15.27 -3.36
N PRO A 43 38.17 15.96 -4.52
CA PRO A 43 37.32 15.59 -5.64
C PRO A 43 37.67 14.30 -6.38
N ALA A 44 38.92 13.85 -6.23
CA ALA A 44 39.48 12.68 -6.86
C ALA A 44 39.41 11.42 -5.98
N ASP A 45 39.02 11.56 -4.71
CA ASP A 45 38.96 10.43 -3.79
C ASP A 45 37.65 9.65 -3.98
N ASN A 46 37.78 8.34 -4.19
CA ASN A 46 36.62 7.46 -4.38
C ASN A 46 35.83 7.28 -3.07
N GLY A 47 36.51 7.29 -1.92
CA GLY A 47 35.87 7.16 -0.60
C GLY A 47 34.92 8.32 -0.30
N THR A 48 35.38 9.56 -0.49
CA THR A 48 34.54 10.76 -0.31
C THR A 48 33.39 10.82 -1.32
N LEU A 49 33.62 10.35 -2.55
CA LEU A 49 32.56 10.21 -3.55
C LEU A 49 31.50 9.19 -3.10
N ALA A 50 31.90 8.01 -2.66
CA ALA A 50 30.98 6.97 -2.20
C ALA A 50 30.16 7.45 -1.00
N GLN A 51 30.79 8.15 -0.05
CA GLN A 51 30.12 8.72 1.10
C GLN A 51 29.13 9.81 0.70
N PHE A 52 29.53 10.75 -0.16
CA PHE A 52 28.63 11.80 -0.65
C PHE A 52 27.44 11.23 -1.43
N VAL A 53 27.68 10.30 -2.36
CA VAL A 53 26.61 9.64 -3.12
C VAL A 53 25.62 8.96 -2.18
N THR A 54 26.11 8.25 -1.16
CA THR A 54 25.25 7.59 -0.17
C THR A 54 24.38 8.60 0.59
N VAL A 55 24.98 9.69 1.08
CA VAL A 55 24.24 10.72 1.82
C VAL A 55 23.26 11.47 0.93
N ALA A 56 23.65 11.81 -0.30
CA ALA A 56 22.81 12.47 -1.28
C ALA A 56 21.58 11.62 -1.65
N VAL A 57 21.77 10.30 -1.89
CA VAL A 57 20.67 9.36 -2.12
C VAL A 57 19.74 9.29 -0.91
N ASN A 58 20.30 9.19 0.30
CA ASN A 58 19.51 9.17 1.54
C ASN A 58 18.75 10.48 1.80
N ALA A 59 19.27 11.60 1.29
CA ALA A 59 18.62 12.91 1.31
C ALA A 59 17.64 13.13 0.14
N GLY A 60 17.49 12.17 -0.77
CA GLY A 60 16.65 12.26 -1.96
C GLY A 60 17.22 13.12 -3.10
N GLN A 61 18.48 13.54 -3.00
CA GLN A 61 19.16 14.38 -4.00
C GLN A 61 19.85 13.53 -5.09
N TYR A 62 19.05 12.80 -5.86
CA TYR A 62 19.54 11.90 -6.91
C TYR A 62 20.32 12.64 -8.02
N ASP A 63 19.88 13.84 -8.40
CA ASP A 63 20.55 14.63 -9.44
C ASP A 63 21.99 15.01 -9.04
N GLN A 64 22.18 15.35 -7.76
CA GLN A 64 23.51 15.69 -7.23
C GLN A 64 24.41 14.46 -7.13
N ALA A 65 23.85 13.32 -6.74
CA ALA A 65 24.55 12.04 -6.69
C ALA A 65 25.02 11.61 -8.10
N ILE A 66 24.11 11.68 -9.09
CA ILE A 66 24.39 11.35 -10.49
C ILE A 66 25.44 12.31 -11.06
N SER A 67 25.25 13.62 -10.94
CA SER A 67 26.21 14.61 -11.45
C SER A 67 27.61 14.38 -10.87
N SER A 68 27.71 14.09 -9.56
CA SER A 68 29.00 13.90 -8.88
C SER A 68 29.73 12.62 -9.31
N ILE A 69 28.99 11.52 -9.52
CA ILE A 69 29.59 10.26 -9.97
C ILE A 69 29.98 10.33 -11.46
N GLU A 70 29.20 11.04 -12.28
CA GLU A 70 29.53 11.24 -13.69
C GLU A 70 30.79 12.10 -13.85
N GLN A 71 30.88 13.20 -13.10
CA GLN A 71 32.07 14.04 -13.11
C GLN A 71 33.33 13.26 -12.72
N TYR A 72 33.20 12.34 -11.75
CA TYR A 72 34.30 11.43 -11.39
C TYR A 72 34.66 10.47 -12.53
N LEU A 73 33.65 9.84 -13.15
CA LEU A 73 33.84 8.88 -14.24
C LEU A 73 34.41 9.51 -15.52
N ILE A 74 34.26 10.82 -15.72
CA ILE A 74 34.96 11.56 -16.78
C ILE A 74 36.48 11.52 -16.58
N GLN A 75 36.95 11.66 -15.33
CA GLN A 75 38.38 11.64 -14.98
C GLN A 75 38.93 10.22 -14.82
N TYR A 76 38.11 9.31 -14.28
CA TYR A 76 38.47 7.93 -13.98
C TYR A 76 37.56 6.94 -14.70
N PRO A 77 37.60 6.89 -16.06
CA PRO A 77 36.64 6.11 -16.84
C PRO A 77 36.81 4.60 -16.69
N ARG A 78 37.88 4.12 -16.05
CA ARG A 78 38.17 2.70 -15.83
C ARG A 78 37.95 2.25 -14.38
N ASP A 79 37.38 3.09 -13.52
CA ASP A 79 37.04 2.66 -12.16
C ASP A 79 35.76 1.80 -12.19
N ALA A 80 35.92 0.49 -12.02
CA ALA A 80 34.82 -0.46 -12.05
C ALA A 80 33.83 -0.28 -10.88
N ARG A 81 34.29 0.12 -9.69
CA ARG A 81 33.43 0.33 -8.52
C ARG A 81 32.56 1.57 -8.69
N ALA A 82 33.15 2.66 -9.19
CA ALA A 82 32.40 3.87 -9.49
C ALA A 82 31.34 3.61 -10.59
N ARG A 83 31.64 2.76 -11.58
CA ARG A 83 30.65 2.34 -12.59
C ARG A 83 29.54 1.47 -12.05
N LEU A 84 29.85 0.52 -11.15
CA LEU A 84 28.83 -0.27 -10.48
C LEU A 84 27.90 0.63 -9.65
N ALA A 85 28.45 1.58 -8.89
CA ALA A 85 27.67 2.57 -8.14
C ALA A 85 26.83 3.49 -9.06
N ALA A 86 27.38 3.95 -10.19
CA ALA A 86 26.62 4.72 -11.18
C ALA A 86 25.47 3.89 -11.78
N SER A 87 25.68 2.60 -12.03
CA SER A 87 24.62 1.71 -12.47
C SER A 87 23.49 1.59 -11.43
N ARG A 88 23.81 1.50 -10.13
CA ARG A 88 22.80 1.46 -9.08
C ARG A 88 21.97 2.76 -9.04
N LEU A 89 22.64 3.91 -9.16
CA LEU A 89 21.97 5.21 -9.24
C LEU A 89 21.05 5.28 -10.46
N TYR A 90 21.54 4.90 -11.64
CA TYR A 90 20.74 4.91 -12.86
C TYR A 90 19.56 3.95 -12.82
N TYR A 91 19.74 2.78 -12.20
CA TYR A 91 18.66 1.83 -11.97
C TYR A 91 17.58 2.43 -11.06
N HIS A 92 17.97 3.12 -9.98
CA HIS A 92 17.03 3.76 -9.04
C HIS A 92 16.20 4.87 -9.67
N VAL A 93 16.77 5.64 -10.60
CA VAL A 93 16.03 6.70 -11.31
C VAL A 93 15.30 6.20 -12.57
N GLY A 94 15.30 4.88 -12.82
CA GLY A 94 14.60 4.27 -13.96
C GLY A 94 15.32 4.40 -15.31
N SER A 95 16.57 4.87 -15.32
CA SER A 95 17.37 5.01 -16.53
C SER A 95 18.09 3.70 -16.87
N TYR A 96 17.31 2.66 -17.20
CA TYR A 96 17.80 1.29 -17.35
C TYR A 96 18.84 1.11 -18.46
N GLU A 97 18.74 1.87 -19.54
CA GLU A 97 19.72 1.85 -20.63
C GLU A 97 21.09 2.38 -20.20
N LEU A 98 21.11 3.48 -19.43
CA LEU A 98 22.34 4.02 -18.85
C LEU A 98 22.88 3.07 -17.79
N ALA A 99 22.02 2.52 -16.94
CA ALA A 99 22.41 1.53 -15.94
C ALA A 99 23.08 0.32 -16.60
N ARG A 100 22.47 -0.25 -17.65
CA ARG A 100 23.01 -1.39 -18.40
C ARG A 100 24.42 -1.11 -18.90
N ARG A 101 24.62 0.05 -19.55
CA ARG A 101 25.94 0.43 -20.08
C ARG A 101 26.97 0.55 -18.98
N GLN A 102 26.62 1.15 -17.84
CA GLN A 102 27.58 1.33 -16.73
C GLN A 102 27.98 0.00 -16.08
N VAL A 103 27.03 -0.89 -15.80
CA VAL A 103 27.35 -2.19 -15.18
C VAL A 103 28.11 -3.11 -16.15
N GLN A 104 27.74 -3.14 -17.43
CA GLN A 104 28.47 -3.92 -18.45
C GLN A 104 29.92 -3.46 -18.55
N TYR A 105 30.14 -2.15 -18.66
CA TYR A 105 31.49 -1.60 -18.72
C TYR A 105 32.26 -1.83 -17.41
N GLY A 106 31.61 -1.75 -16.25
CA GLY A 106 32.23 -2.08 -14.96
C GLY A 106 32.70 -3.53 -14.88
N ILE A 107 31.91 -4.46 -15.42
CA ILE A 107 32.27 -5.88 -15.53
C ILE A 107 33.44 -6.07 -16.52
N GLU A 108 33.38 -5.41 -17.68
CA GLU A 108 34.39 -5.54 -18.75
C GLU A 108 35.77 -5.01 -18.37
N VAL A 109 35.84 -3.87 -17.68
CA VAL A 109 37.12 -3.29 -17.27
C VAL A 109 37.81 -4.11 -16.19
N GLY A 110 37.04 -4.85 -15.39
CA GLY A 110 37.55 -5.64 -14.27
C GLY A 110 37.99 -4.78 -13.08
N GLY A 111 38.37 -5.44 -11.99
CA GLY A 111 38.75 -4.77 -10.72
C GLY A 111 37.66 -4.79 -9.65
N LEU A 112 36.52 -5.45 -9.92
CA LEU A 112 35.55 -5.82 -8.89
C LEU A 112 36.04 -7.05 -8.11
N THR A 113 35.74 -7.08 -6.81
CA THR A 113 35.89 -8.29 -5.99
C THR A 113 34.86 -9.36 -6.39
N ALA A 114 35.04 -10.61 -5.94
CA ALA A 114 34.11 -11.70 -6.28
C ALA A 114 32.66 -11.42 -5.84
N SER A 115 32.47 -10.79 -4.67
CA SER A 115 31.14 -10.38 -4.19
C SER A 115 30.53 -9.28 -5.05
N GLU A 116 31.31 -8.24 -5.37
CA GLU A 116 30.89 -7.12 -6.25
C GLU A 116 30.59 -7.62 -7.67
N GLN A 117 31.34 -8.60 -8.18
CA GLN A 117 31.09 -9.23 -9.48
C GLN A 117 29.74 -9.96 -9.49
N GLN A 118 29.46 -10.75 -8.45
CA GLN A 118 28.19 -11.46 -8.32
C GLN A 118 27.01 -10.49 -8.17
N GLU A 119 27.22 -9.38 -7.47
CA GLU A 119 26.25 -8.31 -7.39
C GLU A 119 26.01 -7.62 -8.74
N ALA A 120 27.06 -7.28 -9.48
CA ALA A 120 26.97 -6.67 -10.79
C ALA A 120 26.19 -7.56 -11.78
N VAL A 121 26.41 -8.88 -11.75
CA VAL A 121 25.65 -9.84 -12.56
C VAL A 121 24.17 -9.88 -12.16
N ARG A 122 23.86 -9.89 -10.86
CA ARG A 122 22.48 -9.82 -10.37
C ARG A 122 21.80 -8.52 -10.77
N LEU A 123 22.50 -7.39 -10.66
CA LEU A 123 22.02 -6.08 -11.08
C LEU A 123 21.77 -6.02 -12.60
N LEU A 124 22.69 -6.55 -13.41
CA LEU A 124 22.51 -6.62 -14.87
C LEU A 124 21.28 -7.45 -15.24
N ALA A 125 21.06 -8.60 -14.61
CA ALA A 125 19.86 -9.41 -14.85
C ALA A 125 18.56 -8.66 -14.51
N ARG A 126 18.56 -7.86 -13.43
CA ARG A 126 17.44 -6.98 -13.06
C ARG A 126 17.23 -5.88 -14.09
N ILE A 127 18.31 -5.23 -14.54
CA ILE A 127 18.26 -4.20 -15.59
C ILE A 127 17.73 -4.77 -16.90
N GLU A 128 18.20 -5.95 -17.32
CA GLU A 128 17.71 -6.61 -18.54
C GLU A 128 16.23 -6.99 -18.43
N ARG A 129 15.76 -7.41 -17.25
CA ARG A 129 14.35 -7.68 -17.00
C ARG A 129 13.52 -6.39 -17.11
N ALA A 130 13.99 -5.30 -16.52
CA ALA A 130 13.37 -3.98 -16.64
C ALA A 130 13.33 -3.50 -18.09
N LEU A 131 14.41 -3.73 -18.86
CA LEU A 131 14.48 -3.38 -20.29
C LEU A 131 13.58 -4.22 -21.18
N ARG A 132 13.20 -5.44 -20.77
CA ARG A 132 12.16 -6.23 -21.47
C ARG A 132 10.78 -5.60 -21.33
N GLY A 133 10.62 -4.60 -20.46
CA GLY A 133 9.34 -3.94 -20.20
C GLY A 133 8.34 -4.85 -19.51
N VAL A 134 8.79 -5.91 -18.84
CA VAL A 134 7.91 -6.83 -18.09
C VAL A 134 8.38 -6.90 -16.65
N THR A 135 7.53 -6.46 -15.74
CA THR A 135 7.73 -6.58 -14.30
C THR A 135 6.61 -7.44 -13.72
N TRP A 136 6.93 -8.28 -12.74
CA TRP A 136 5.93 -9.11 -12.07
C TRP A 136 6.30 -9.24 -10.60
N GLU A 137 5.28 -9.50 -9.79
CA GLU A 137 5.44 -9.77 -8.37
C GLU A 137 4.38 -10.77 -7.94
N LEU A 138 4.76 -11.69 -7.05
CA LEU A 138 3.84 -12.59 -6.35
C LEU A 138 4.21 -12.60 -4.87
N ALA A 139 3.29 -12.15 -4.02
CA ALA A 139 3.38 -12.23 -2.57
C ALA A 139 2.50 -13.38 -2.06
N LEU A 140 3.08 -14.22 -1.22
CA LEU A 140 2.41 -15.31 -0.52
C LEU A 140 2.46 -15.03 0.97
N THR A 141 1.30 -14.91 1.59
CA THR A 141 1.14 -14.54 3.00
C THR A 141 0.43 -15.65 3.75
N GLY A 142 0.98 -16.05 4.89
CA GLY A 142 0.35 -16.98 5.82
C GLY A 142 0.37 -16.41 7.24
N GLY A 143 -0.68 -16.64 8.01
CA GLY A 143 -0.78 -16.04 9.34
C GLY A 143 -1.92 -16.58 10.19
N VAL A 144 -2.15 -15.88 11.30
CA VAL A 144 -3.26 -16.10 12.21
C VAL A 144 -3.98 -14.79 12.44
N PHE A 145 -5.29 -14.81 12.22
CA PHE A 145 -6.20 -13.73 12.53
C PHE A 145 -6.99 -14.08 13.79
N SER A 146 -7.17 -13.12 14.69
CA SER A 146 -8.06 -13.26 15.83
C SER A 146 -8.94 -12.03 15.97
N ALA A 147 -10.17 -12.24 16.41
CA ALA A 147 -11.07 -11.15 16.70
C ALA A 147 -11.89 -11.44 17.97
N PHE A 148 -12.12 -10.38 18.72
CA PHE A 148 -12.98 -10.36 19.90
C PHE A 148 -14.04 -9.30 19.66
N THR A 149 -15.31 -9.69 19.82
CA THR A 149 -16.44 -8.80 19.61
C THR A 149 -17.35 -8.82 20.83
N ASP A 150 -17.57 -7.63 21.38
CA ASP A 150 -18.50 -7.37 22.48
C ASP A 150 -19.75 -6.72 21.87
N PHE A 151 -20.89 -7.40 22.03
CA PHE A 151 -22.20 -6.89 21.66
C PHE A 151 -22.97 -6.58 22.95
N GLU A 152 -23.36 -5.32 23.13
CA GLU A 152 -24.19 -4.88 24.26
C GLU A 152 -25.66 -4.76 23.82
N PRO A 153 -26.50 -5.81 23.87
CA PRO A 153 -27.95 -5.65 23.83
C PRO A 153 -28.43 -5.48 25.28
N GLY A 154 -29.53 -4.74 25.48
CA GLY A 154 -30.04 -4.39 26.81
C GLY A 154 -30.43 -5.58 27.70
N GLY A 155 -29.44 -6.24 28.30
CA GLY A 155 -29.57 -7.25 29.35
C GLY A 155 -28.81 -8.59 29.14
N ALA A 156 -28.30 -8.92 27.96
CA ALA A 156 -27.61 -10.20 27.72
C ALA A 156 -26.37 -10.03 26.84
N GLN A 157 -25.17 -10.09 27.42
CA GLN A 157 -23.92 -10.07 26.65
C GLN A 157 -23.85 -11.29 25.73
N ASP A 158 -23.61 -11.04 24.45
CA ASP A 158 -23.27 -12.06 23.46
C ASP A 158 -21.85 -11.74 22.98
N ASP A 159 -20.88 -12.28 23.72
CA ASP A 159 -19.45 -12.09 23.48
C ASP A 159 -19.00 -13.18 22.52
N ASP A 160 -18.44 -12.78 21.38
CA ASP A 160 -17.95 -13.70 20.37
C ASP A 160 -16.45 -13.49 20.15
N SER A 161 -15.69 -14.56 20.32
CA SER A 161 -14.25 -14.59 20.09
C SER A 161 -13.91 -15.72 19.12
N PHE A 162 -12.97 -15.49 18.22
CA PHE A 162 -12.50 -16.52 17.32
C PHE A 162 -11.04 -16.34 16.90
N VAL A 163 -10.45 -17.45 16.45
CA VAL A 163 -9.11 -17.49 15.86
C VAL A 163 -9.21 -18.17 14.49
N SER A 164 -8.44 -17.72 13.52
CA SER A 164 -8.56 -18.21 12.15
C SER A 164 -7.19 -18.28 11.48
N PRO A 165 -6.79 -19.43 10.90
CA PRO A 165 -5.69 -19.41 9.95
C PRO A 165 -6.03 -18.47 8.79
N TYR A 166 -5.01 -17.73 8.38
CA TYR A 166 -5.07 -16.75 7.32
C TYR A 166 -4.11 -17.14 6.20
N GLY A 167 -4.59 -17.12 4.97
CA GLY A 167 -3.76 -17.29 3.78
C GLY A 167 -4.14 -16.28 2.71
N GLN A 168 -3.15 -15.68 2.06
CA GLN A 168 -3.35 -14.78 0.93
C GLN A 168 -2.27 -15.02 -0.12
N ALA A 169 -2.68 -15.02 -1.38
CA ALA A 169 -1.78 -14.91 -2.52
C ALA A 169 -2.20 -13.67 -3.33
N GLU A 170 -1.27 -12.78 -3.60
CA GLU A 170 -1.52 -11.59 -4.42
C GLU A 170 -0.37 -11.34 -5.38
N GLY A 171 -0.66 -10.81 -6.55
CA GLY A 171 0.40 -10.54 -7.51
C GLY A 171 -0.06 -9.70 -8.69
N PHE A 172 0.92 -9.29 -9.47
CA PHE A 172 0.69 -8.57 -10.71
C PHE A 172 1.75 -8.90 -11.77
N VAL A 173 1.39 -8.65 -13.02
CA VAL A 173 2.29 -8.60 -14.17
C VAL A 173 2.02 -7.28 -14.89
N ARG A 174 3.06 -6.47 -15.07
CA ARG A 174 3.01 -5.19 -15.78
C ARG A 174 3.86 -5.28 -17.04
N TRP A 175 3.25 -4.97 -18.17
CA TRP A 175 3.87 -4.81 -19.47
C TRP A 175 3.94 -3.33 -19.84
N ASP A 176 5.13 -2.76 -19.86
CA ASP A 176 5.38 -1.42 -20.39
C ASP A 176 5.33 -1.46 -21.92
N LEU A 177 4.45 -0.65 -22.51
CA LEU A 177 4.13 -0.66 -23.93
C LEU A 177 5.14 0.14 -24.79
N GLY A 178 6.18 0.69 -24.16
CA GLY A 178 7.22 1.46 -24.84
C GLY A 178 6.73 2.76 -25.50
N THR A 179 5.60 3.32 -25.05
CA THR A 179 5.06 4.57 -25.59
C THR A 179 5.77 5.79 -24.99
N PRO A 180 5.78 6.95 -25.66
CA PRO A 180 6.35 8.19 -25.11
C PRO A 180 5.73 8.64 -23.78
N SER A 181 4.48 8.25 -23.52
CA SER A 181 3.75 8.53 -22.29
C SER A 181 3.96 7.48 -21.19
N ALA A 182 4.86 6.51 -21.41
CA ALA A 182 5.11 5.39 -20.50
C ALA A 182 3.81 4.61 -20.16
N ASP A 183 3.04 4.27 -21.20
CA ASP A 183 1.82 3.49 -21.05
C ASP A 183 2.17 2.05 -20.68
N ALA A 184 1.31 1.42 -19.87
CA ALA A 184 1.47 0.03 -19.45
C ALA A 184 0.13 -0.72 -19.41
N LEU A 185 0.21 -2.04 -19.54
CA LEU A 185 -0.88 -2.97 -19.26
C LEU A 185 -0.53 -3.74 -17.99
N VAL A 186 -1.44 -3.77 -17.02
CA VAL A 186 -1.24 -4.48 -15.75
C VAL A 186 -2.32 -5.53 -15.58
N LEU A 187 -1.92 -6.78 -15.40
CA LEU A 187 -2.77 -7.84 -14.87
C LEU A 187 -2.48 -7.97 -13.38
N SER A 188 -3.51 -7.98 -12.55
CA SER A 188 -3.35 -8.17 -11.11
C SER A 188 -4.44 -9.08 -10.57
N GLY A 189 -4.18 -9.72 -9.45
CA GLY A 189 -5.21 -10.45 -8.71
C GLY A 189 -4.75 -10.82 -7.32
N SER A 190 -5.74 -11.07 -6.46
CA SER A 190 -5.52 -11.62 -5.14
C SER A 190 -6.56 -12.68 -4.80
N LEU A 191 -6.16 -13.60 -3.93
CA LEU A 191 -7.03 -14.59 -3.33
C LEU A 191 -6.66 -14.69 -1.85
N THR A 192 -7.63 -14.42 -0.98
CA THR A 192 -7.52 -14.53 0.46
C THR A 192 -8.49 -15.60 0.94
N ALA A 193 -8.03 -16.47 1.83
CA ALA A 193 -8.84 -17.48 2.49
C ALA A 193 -8.64 -17.37 4.00
N THR A 194 -9.74 -17.48 4.74
CA THR A 194 -9.74 -17.49 6.20
C THR A 194 -10.74 -18.53 6.68
N GLU A 195 -10.31 -19.41 7.56
CA GLU A 195 -11.16 -20.47 8.11
C GLU A 195 -11.45 -20.19 9.58
N ARG A 196 -12.71 -20.18 9.98
CA ARG A 196 -13.06 -19.88 11.37
C ARG A 196 -12.88 -21.12 12.25
N LEU A 197 -11.87 -21.10 13.12
CA LEU A 197 -11.63 -22.15 14.11
C LEU A 197 -11.98 -21.63 15.52
N PHE A 198 -12.71 -22.43 16.29
CA PHE A 198 -13.05 -22.16 17.71
C PHE A 198 -13.89 -20.89 17.94
N THR A 199 -15.17 -21.06 18.24
CA THR A 199 -16.04 -20.03 18.81
C THR A 199 -16.28 -20.36 20.29
N GLU A 200 -16.16 -19.38 21.19
CA GLU A 200 -16.42 -19.62 22.62
C GLU A 200 -17.91 -19.86 22.95
N ASP A 201 -18.81 -19.72 21.97
CA ASP A 201 -20.16 -20.26 22.09
C ASP A 201 -20.17 -21.79 21.91
N LEU A 202 -19.85 -22.49 23.01
CA LEU A 202 -19.89 -23.94 23.18
C LEU A 202 -21.30 -24.56 23.05
N SER A 203 -22.33 -23.77 22.70
CA SER A 203 -23.73 -24.22 22.68
C SER A 203 -24.34 -24.42 21.29
N VAL A 204 -23.67 -23.98 20.23
CA VAL A 204 -24.11 -24.22 18.85
C VAL A 204 -22.96 -24.87 18.06
N PRO A 205 -23.15 -26.06 17.47
CA PRO A 205 -22.19 -26.60 16.51
C PRO A 205 -22.14 -25.66 15.31
N GLY A 206 -21.21 -24.71 15.31
CA GLY A 206 -20.94 -23.83 14.18
C GLY A 206 -20.32 -24.65 13.06
N GLY A 207 -21.02 -24.79 11.94
CA GLY A 207 -20.44 -25.39 10.73
C GLY A 207 -19.15 -24.67 10.34
N GLU A 208 -18.20 -25.42 9.79
CA GLU A 208 -16.97 -24.86 9.21
C GLU A 208 -17.35 -23.76 8.20
N LYS A 209 -17.01 -22.50 8.51
CA LYS A 209 -17.21 -21.37 7.60
C LYS A 209 -15.86 -20.92 7.07
N THR A 210 -15.60 -21.25 5.80
CA THR A 210 -14.47 -20.74 5.04
C THR A 210 -14.89 -19.46 4.33
N PHE A 211 -14.22 -18.36 4.67
CA PHE A 211 -14.34 -17.09 3.99
C PHE A 211 -13.30 -17.03 2.87
N ILE A 212 -13.74 -16.73 1.66
CA ILE A 212 -12.87 -16.59 0.50
C ILE A 212 -13.14 -15.24 -0.15
N HIS A 213 -12.11 -14.42 -0.32
CA HIS A 213 -12.15 -13.17 -1.07
C HIS A 213 -11.21 -13.31 -2.26
N GLY A 214 -11.70 -13.08 -3.47
CA GLY A 214 -10.92 -13.14 -4.69
C GLY A 214 -11.17 -11.93 -5.57
N ASN A 215 -10.12 -11.40 -6.17
CA ASN A 215 -10.23 -10.39 -7.21
C ASN A 215 -9.24 -10.64 -8.35
N ALA A 216 -9.59 -10.15 -9.53
CA ALA A 216 -8.66 -10.06 -10.65
C ALA A 216 -9.01 -8.83 -11.48
N ALA A 217 -7.98 -8.19 -12.05
CA ALA A 217 -8.16 -6.99 -12.87
C ALA A 217 -7.17 -6.94 -14.04
N ILE A 218 -7.65 -6.36 -15.13
CA ILE A 218 -6.85 -5.92 -16.27
C ILE A 218 -6.92 -4.40 -16.28
N THR A 219 -5.78 -3.73 -16.15
CA THR A 219 -5.68 -2.27 -16.05
C THR A 219 -4.82 -1.72 -17.17
N TRP A 220 -5.37 -0.78 -17.92
CA TRP A 220 -4.59 0.08 -18.81
C TRP A 220 -4.16 1.34 -18.07
N ASP A 221 -2.85 1.51 -17.92
CA ASP A 221 -2.20 2.63 -17.25
C ASP A 221 -1.64 3.57 -18.31
N LYS A 222 -2.30 4.71 -18.52
CA LYS A 222 -1.92 5.70 -19.54
C LYS A 222 -1.33 6.95 -18.91
N GLY A 223 -0.16 7.37 -19.38
CA GLY A 223 0.35 8.72 -19.13
C GLY A 223 -0.38 9.75 -19.98
N LEU A 224 -0.78 10.86 -19.37
CA LEU A 224 -1.45 11.96 -20.08
C LEU A 224 -0.47 13.11 -20.31
N PRO A 225 -0.24 13.54 -21.56
CA PRO A 225 0.64 14.67 -21.84
C PRO A 225 -0.03 15.97 -21.37
N ASN A 226 0.65 16.73 -20.50
CA ASN A 226 0.21 18.06 -20.11
C ASN A 226 1.41 18.98 -19.84
N SER A 227 1.35 20.22 -20.34
CA SER A 227 2.45 21.19 -20.35
C SER A 227 2.75 21.85 -18.99
N GLY A 228 2.32 21.25 -17.87
CA GLY A 228 2.53 21.82 -16.53
C GLY A 228 2.40 20.84 -15.36
N ILE A 229 2.07 19.58 -15.62
CA ILE A 229 2.00 18.53 -14.60
C ILE A 229 2.56 17.24 -15.20
N ASP A 230 3.85 16.97 -14.97
CA ASP A 230 4.63 15.89 -15.60
C ASP A 230 4.30 14.47 -15.09
N SER A 231 3.11 14.24 -14.53
CA SER A 231 2.80 13.00 -13.81
C SER A 231 1.32 12.61 -13.75
N LEU A 232 0.48 13.23 -14.58
CA LEU A 232 -0.94 12.85 -14.65
C LEU A 232 -1.08 11.51 -15.37
N ARG A 233 -1.78 10.57 -14.72
CA ARG A 233 -2.06 9.24 -15.24
C ARG A 233 -3.54 8.92 -15.15
N LEU A 234 -4.03 8.16 -16.13
CA LEU A 234 -5.36 7.57 -16.16
C LEU A 234 -5.23 6.05 -16.12
N LEU A 235 -5.83 5.45 -15.11
CA LEU A 235 -5.95 4.01 -14.93
C LEU A 235 -7.39 3.61 -15.31
N LEU A 236 -7.55 2.75 -16.31
CA LEU A 236 -8.83 2.16 -16.66
C LEU A 236 -8.76 0.66 -16.44
N SER A 237 -9.66 0.12 -15.62
CA SER A 237 -9.62 -1.29 -15.23
C SER A 237 -10.93 -2.00 -15.57
N ALA A 238 -10.83 -3.21 -16.09
CA ALA A 238 -11.89 -4.20 -16.04
C ALA A 238 -11.54 -5.22 -14.97
N PHE A 239 -12.47 -5.54 -14.09
CA PHE A 239 -12.19 -6.37 -12.92
C PHE A 239 -13.33 -7.32 -12.60
N THR A 240 -13.01 -8.36 -11.83
CA THR A 240 -13.96 -9.31 -11.28
C THR A 240 -13.67 -9.48 -9.79
N VAL A 241 -14.73 -9.69 -9.01
CA VAL A 241 -14.64 -10.02 -7.59
C VAL A 241 -15.46 -11.28 -7.30
N THR A 242 -15.04 -12.01 -6.28
CA THR A 242 -15.76 -13.16 -5.74
C THR A 242 -15.54 -13.22 -4.23
N ASP A 243 -16.61 -13.03 -3.47
CA ASP A 243 -16.61 -13.11 -2.02
C ASP A 243 -17.57 -14.21 -1.59
N ARG A 244 -17.08 -15.12 -0.76
CA ARG A 244 -17.89 -16.14 -0.11
C ARG A 244 -17.90 -15.86 1.38
N PHE A 245 -19.06 -15.45 1.89
CA PHE A 245 -19.25 -15.14 3.31
C PHE A 245 -19.84 -16.33 4.09
N ASP A 246 -20.64 -17.15 3.43
CA ASP A 246 -21.25 -18.34 4.02
C ASP A 246 -21.51 -19.39 2.94
N SER A 247 -22.14 -20.54 3.28
CA SER A 247 -22.58 -21.52 2.28
C SER A 247 -23.57 -20.93 1.27
N ASP A 248 -24.41 -19.99 1.73
CA ASP A 248 -25.57 -19.51 0.98
C ASP A 248 -25.45 -18.03 0.55
N ILE A 249 -24.37 -17.34 0.96
CA ILE A 249 -24.12 -15.94 0.65
C ILE A 249 -22.81 -15.82 -0.11
N TYR A 250 -22.90 -15.48 -1.39
CA TYR A 250 -21.76 -15.15 -2.22
C TYR A 250 -22.02 -13.88 -3.05
N GLU A 251 -21.05 -12.97 -3.04
CA GLU A 251 -21.01 -11.80 -3.91
C GLU A 251 -20.06 -12.11 -5.07
N THR A 252 -20.55 -12.05 -6.30
CA THR A 252 -19.70 -12.16 -7.48
C THR A 252 -20.14 -11.17 -8.53
N GLY A 253 -19.17 -10.55 -9.17
CA GLY A 253 -19.47 -9.53 -10.15
C GLY A 253 -18.30 -9.15 -11.02
N ILE A 254 -18.66 -8.51 -12.13
CA ILE A 254 -17.73 -7.97 -13.12
C ILE A 254 -17.98 -6.48 -13.22
N GLY A 255 -16.91 -5.70 -13.21
CA GLY A 255 -16.98 -4.25 -13.16
C GLY A 255 -15.96 -3.56 -14.03
N LEU A 256 -16.20 -2.26 -14.19
CA LEU A 256 -15.29 -1.32 -14.84
C LEU A 256 -15.00 -0.18 -13.86
N SER A 257 -13.76 0.31 -13.85
CA SER A 257 -13.37 1.46 -13.05
C SER A 257 -12.40 2.37 -13.79
N GLY A 258 -12.40 3.63 -13.38
CA GLY A 258 -11.48 4.65 -13.84
C GLY A 258 -10.90 5.42 -12.67
N ARG A 259 -9.60 5.67 -12.69
CA ARG A 259 -8.90 6.44 -11.66
C ARG A 259 -7.87 7.37 -12.27
N PHE A 260 -7.93 8.64 -11.87
CA PHE A 260 -6.88 9.61 -12.12
C PHE A 260 -5.88 9.58 -10.98
N VAL A 261 -4.60 9.62 -11.33
CA VAL A 261 -3.50 9.77 -10.39
C VAL A 261 -2.62 10.91 -10.85
N VAL A 262 -2.25 11.80 -9.93
CA VAL A 262 -1.36 12.91 -10.22
C VAL A 262 -0.32 13.01 -9.12
N ARG A 263 0.92 13.35 -9.51
CA ARG A 263 2.01 13.59 -8.56
C ARG A 263 2.55 15.01 -8.75
N PRO A 264 1.92 16.03 -8.14
CA PRO A 264 2.33 17.42 -8.34
C PRO A 264 3.79 17.66 -7.94
N THR A 265 4.28 16.92 -6.93
CA THR A 265 5.67 16.87 -6.51
C THR A 265 6.11 15.41 -6.32
N VAL A 266 7.40 15.16 -6.09
CA VAL A 266 7.90 13.81 -5.81
C VAL A 266 7.43 13.27 -4.45
N GLU A 267 6.99 14.14 -3.54
CA GLU A 267 6.45 13.81 -2.23
C GLU A 267 4.93 13.68 -2.19
N THR A 268 4.23 14.21 -3.19
CA THR A 268 2.78 14.34 -3.16
C THR A 268 2.15 13.44 -4.20
N THR A 269 1.20 12.60 -3.78
CA THR A 269 0.33 11.85 -4.69
C THR A 269 -1.11 12.20 -4.40
N LEU A 270 -1.89 12.52 -5.42
CA LEU A 270 -3.34 12.70 -5.33
C LEU A 270 -4.02 11.74 -6.29
N PHE A 271 -5.21 11.28 -5.92
CA PHE A 271 -6.00 10.42 -6.78
C PHE A 271 -7.50 10.64 -6.56
N ALA A 272 -8.26 10.35 -7.61
CA ALA A 272 -9.71 10.28 -7.58
C ALA A 272 -10.19 9.28 -8.63
N GLY A 273 -11.23 8.52 -8.31
CA GLY A 273 -11.75 7.51 -9.19
C GLY A 273 -13.14 7.03 -8.80
N GLY A 274 -13.66 6.15 -9.62
CA GLY A 274 -14.92 5.48 -9.39
C GLY A 274 -15.17 4.41 -10.43
N GLY A 275 -16.24 3.65 -10.20
CA GLY A 275 -16.58 2.55 -11.07
C GLY A 275 -17.96 2.00 -10.81
N TYR A 276 -18.26 0.98 -11.58
CA TYR A 276 -19.51 0.24 -11.55
C TYR A 276 -19.18 -1.26 -11.56
N ILE A 277 -19.93 -2.02 -10.79
CA ILE A 277 -19.90 -3.47 -10.80
C ILE A 277 -21.33 -4.00 -10.95
N ASP A 278 -21.49 -4.95 -11.87
CA ASP A 278 -22.69 -5.77 -11.99
C ASP A 278 -22.57 -6.95 -11.02
N LEU A 279 -23.54 -7.05 -10.11
CA LEU A 279 -23.63 -8.06 -9.06
C LEU A 279 -24.79 -9.04 -9.31
N SER A 280 -25.43 -9.01 -10.46
CA SER A 280 -26.58 -9.87 -10.80
C SER A 280 -26.29 -11.38 -10.73
N ALA A 281 -25.03 -11.76 -10.77
CA ALA A 281 -24.59 -13.15 -10.60
C ALA A 281 -24.44 -13.56 -9.12
N SER A 282 -24.59 -12.64 -8.17
CA SER A 282 -24.49 -12.89 -6.72
C SER A 282 -25.72 -13.60 -6.17
N GLN A 283 -25.57 -14.25 -5.01
CA GLN A 283 -26.67 -14.92 -4.30
C GLN A 283 -26.62 -14.58 -2.81
N GLY A 284 -27.79 -14.48 -2.20
CA GLY A 284 -27.91 -14.14 -0.78
C GLY A 284 -27.68 -12.66 -0.47
N ILE A 285 -27.55 -11.82 -1.50
CA ILE A 285 -27.51 -10.35 -1.40
C ILE A 285 -28.67 -9.74 -2.19
N PHE A 286 -29.09 -8.53 -1.81
CA PHE A 286 -30.16 -7.81 -2.53
C PHE A 286 -29.67 -6.91 -3.66
N ALA A 287 -28.35 -6.65 -3.73
CA ALA A 287 -27.78 -5.74 -4.71
C ALA A 287 -27.59 -6.43 -6.06
N ASP A 288 -28.15 -5.85 -7.11
CA ASP A 288 -27.90 -6.24 -8.50
C ASP A 288 -26.71 -5.49 -9.10
N SER A 289 -26.38 -4.32 -8.54
CA SER A 289 -25.19 -3.57 -8.96
C SER A 289 -24.73 -2.59 -7.88
N ARG A 290 -23.47 -2.15 -8.00
CA ARG A 290 -22.86 -1.18 -7.09
C ARG A 290 -22.09 -0.12 -7.87
N VAL A 291 -22.30 1.13 -7.49
CA VAL A 291 -21.46 2.26 -7.89
C VAL A 291 -20.55 2.59 -6.73
N PHE A 292 -19.25 2.78 -6.99
CA PHE A 292 -18.29 3.15 -5.97
C PHE A 292 -17.43 4.32 -6.43
N TYR A 293 -16.91 5.05 -5.46
CA TYR A 293 -16.07 6.22 -5.68
C TYR A 293 -14.98 6.30 -4.61
N GLU A 294 -13.83 6.83 -5.00
CA GLU A 294 -12.74 7.10 -4.09
C GLU A 294 -12.02 8.41 -4.43
N ALA A 295 -11.47 9.03 -3.40
CA ALA A 295 -10.57 10.16 -3.55
C ALA A 295 -9.58 10.18 -2.39
N GLY A 296 -8.39 10.69 -2.63
CA GLY A 296 -7.41 10.78 -1.57
C GLY A 296 -6.08 11.31 -2.03
N GLY A 297 -5.12 11.24 -1.12
CA GLY A 297 -3.76 11.61 -1.42
C GLY A 297 -2.82 11.30 -0.27
N SER A 298 -1.53 11.39 -0.55
CA SER A 298 -0.47 11.25 0.41
C SER A 298 0.57 12.34 0.23
N TYR A 299 1.20 12.74 1.33
CA TYR A 299 2.28 13.70 1.37
C TYR A 299 3.42 13.18 2.24
N ARG A 300 4.59 13.01 1.63
CA ARG A 300 5.83 12.61 2.31
C ARG A 300 6.57 13.85 2.77
N PHE A 301 6.45 14.20 4.04
CA PHE A 301 7.08 15.41 4.58
C PHE A 301 8.52 15.18 5.08
N ARG A 302 8.94 13.92 5.28
CA ARG A 302 10.33 13.53 5.62
C ARG A 302 10.67 12.18 4.99
N ASN A 303 11.96 11.85 4.90
CA ASN A 303 12.37 10.52 4.47
C ASN A 303 11.79 9.46 5.42
N GLY A 304 11.12 8.46 4.86
CA GLY A 304 10.43 7.43 5.61
C GLY A 304 9.15 7.85 6.33
N GLN A 305 8.69 9.11 6.28
CA GLN A 305 7.45 9.54 6.96
C GLN A 305 6.44 10.16 6.01
N ALA A 306 5.21 9.67 6.04
CA ALA A 306 4.13 10.12 5.18
C ALA A 306 2.80 10.25 5.94
N LEU A 307 2.01 11.23 5.51
CA LEU A 307 0.62 11.40 5.90
C LEU A 307 -0.27 11.08 4.69
N GLY A 308 -1.32 10.29 4.89
CA GLY A 308 -2.30 9.92 3.88
C GLY A 308 -3.71 10.29 4.32
N LEU A 309 -4.53 10.65 3.34
CA LEU A 309 -5.97 10.84 3.47
C LEU A 309 -6.66 10.01 2.40
N ARG A 310 -7.72 9.30 2.77
CA ARG A 310 -8.53 8.53 1.84
C ARG A 310 -10.00 8.67 2.18
N PHE A 311 -10.82 8.82 1.16
CA PHE A 311 -12.26 8.77 1.22
C PHE A 311 -12.74 7.74 0.22
N VAL A 312 -13.64 6.86 0.67
CA VAL A 312 -14.28 5.85 -0.16
C VAL A 312 -15.78 5.86 0.12
N GLY A 313 -16.58 5.53 -0.88
CA GLY A 313 -17.99 5.25 -0.68
C GLY A 313 -18.59 4.43 -1.80
N SER A 314 -19.78 3.90 -1.52
CA SER A 314 -20.53 3.07 -2.45
C SER A 314 -22.03 3.24 -2.28
N ASN A 315 -22.75 2.99 -3.36
CA ASN A 315 -24.20 2.91 -3.41
C ASN A 315 -24.58 1.61 -4.12
N ASP A 316 -25.42 0.80 -3.47
CA ASP A 316 -25.89 -0.47 -4.03
C ASP A 316 -27.32 -0.30 -4.53
N PHE A 317 -27.61 -0.92 -5.67
CA PHE A 317 -28.89 -0.79 -6.37
C PHE A 317 -29.52 -2.15 -6.58
N ALA A 318 -30.84 -2.22 -6.41
CA ALA A 318 -31.66 -3.37 -6.71
C ALA A 318 -32.70 -3.04 -7.78
N SER A 319 -32.92 -3.99 -8.69
CA SER A 319 -33.96 -3.93 -9.70
C SER A 319 -35.33 -3.70 -9.06
N GLY A 320 -36.07 -2.72 -9.58
CA GLY A 320 -37.39 -2.35 -9.07
C GLY A 320 -37.42 -1.53 -7.77
N SER A 321 -36.31 -1.40 -7.03
CA SER A 321 -36.26 -0.66 -5.75
C SER A 321 -35.35 0.57 -5.78
N GLY A 322 -34.44 0.67 -6.76
CA GLY A 322 -33.49 1.78 -6.84
C GLY A 322 -32.31 1.61 -5.88
N GLU A 323 -31.84 2.70 -5.27
CA GLU A 323 -30.76 2.65 -4.26
C GLU A 323 -31.29 1.97 -2.98
N ILE A 324 -30.63 0.89 -2.58
CA ILE A 324 -30.98 0.11 -1.38
C ILE A 324 -29.94 0.26 -0.27
N SER A 325 -28.69 0.60 -0.62
CA SER A 325 -27.62 0.81 0.35
C SER A 325 -26.74 1.98 0.01
N ARG A 326 -26.17 2.60 1.05
CA ARG A 326 -25.12 3.61 0.94
C ARG A 326 -24.08 3.42 2.03
N SER A 327 -22.82 3.51 1.68
CA SER A 327 -21.71 3.52 2.64
C SER A 327 -20.68 4.59 2.30
N TYR A 328 -20.03 5.15 3.31
CA TYR A 328 -18.87 6.01 3.11
C TYR A 328 -17.92 5.94 4.31
N THR A 329 -16.63 6.05 4.04
CA THR A 329 -15.57 6.02 5.05
C THR A 329 -14.49 7.03 4.70
N GLY A 330 -14.10 7.83 5.70
CA GLY A 330 -12.88 8.64 5.65
C GLY A 330 -11.80 8.01 6.52
N GLU A 331 -10.56 8.04 6.05
CA GLU A 331 -9.37 7.56 6.75
C GLU A 331 -8.26 8.60 6.69
N VAL A 332 -7.60 8.78 7.84
CA VAL A 332 -6.32 9.48 7.98
C VAL A 332 -5.29 8.45 8.39
N ARG A 333 -4.15 8.41 7.69
CA ARG A 333 -3.08 7.45 7.95
C ARG A 333 -1.75 8.17 8.12
N TYR A 334 -1.00 7.80 9.14
CA TYR A 334 0.38 8.20 9.32
C TYR A 334 1.28 6.96 9.24
N GLY A 335 2.32 7.01 8.42
CA GLY A 335 3.29 5.93 8.26
C GLY A 335 4.71 6.44 8.43
N GLY A 336 5.56 5.63 9.06
CA GLY A 336 6.93 5.96 9.41
C GLY A 336 7.88 4.76 9.32
N LEU A 337 9.08 4.95 8.78
CA LEU A 337 10.23 4.07 9.01
C LEU A 337 10.80 4.39 10.39
N LEU A 338 10.66 3.46 11.33
CA LEU A 338 11.10 3.64 12.72
C LEU A 338 12.56 3.24 12.90
N MET A 339 12.99 2.18 12.22
CA MET A 339 14.36 1.69 12.29
C MET A 339 14.76 1.08 10.96
N ASN A 340 16.00 1.30 10.56
CA ASN A 340 16.61 0.64 9.42
C ASN A 340 18.05 0.27 9.78
N VAL A 341 18.33 -1.02 9.78
CA VAL A 341 19.67 -1.58 9.85
C VAL A 341 19.99 -2.07 8.44
N PRO A 342 20.87 -1.37 7.70
CA PRO A 342 21.24 -1.74 6.35
C PRO A 342 21.55 -3.23 6.23
N ASP A 343 21.05 -3.86 5.18
CA ASP A 343 21.24 -5.28 4.84
C ASP A 343 20.69 -6.31 5.85
N PHE A 344 20.01 -5.87 6.91
CA PHE A 344 19.54 -6.77 7.97
C PHE A 344 18.05 -6.64 8.26
N PHE A 345 17.54 -5.42 8.41
CA PHE A 345 16.22 -5.22 8.96
C PHE A 345 15.69 -3.81 8.73
N ALA A 346 14.44 -3.71 8.29
CA ALA A 346 13.71 -2.45 8.33
C ALA A 346 12.40 -2.63 9.10
N TRP A 347 12.12 -1.70 10.00
CA TRP A 347 10.87 -1.61 10.72
C TRP A 347 10.10 -0.37 10.28
N SER A 348 8.96 -0.60 9.62
CA SER A 348 7.97 0.43 9.37
C SER A 348 6.75 0.25 10.24
N HIS A 349 6.14 1.36 10.62
CA HIS A 349 4.93 1.38 11.42
C HIS A 349 3.92 2.36 10.85
N GLN A 350 2.66 1.98 10.87
CA GLN A 350 1.56 2.81 10.40
C GLN A 350 0.44 2.84 11.43
N ILE A 351 -0.17 4.02 11.59
CA ILE A 351 -1.38 4.20 12.39
C ILE A 351 -2.43 4.82 11.49
N ALA A 352 -3.63 4.23 11.47
CA ALA A 352 -4.77 4.73 10.73
C ALA A 352 -5.94 5.02 11.67
N LEU A 353 -6.60 6.16 11.43
CA LEU A 353 -7.86 6.54 12.07
C LEU A 353 -8.90 6.64 10.96
N SER A 354 -9.98 5.89 11.10
CA SER A 354 -11.09 5.91 10.15
C SER A 354 -12.42 6.10 10.85
N ALA A 355 -13.34 6.73 10.13
CA ALA A 355 -14.72 6.87 10.55
C ALA A 355 -15.64 6.80 9.34
N GLY A 356 -16.82 6.25 9.52
CA GLY A 356 -17.73 6.03 8.42
C GLY A 356 -19.16 5.80 8.85
N HIS A 357 -20.01 5.71 7.84
CA HIS A 357 -21.43 5.45 7.95
C HIS A 357 -21.80 4.35 6.97
N SER A 358 -22.77 3.53 7.35
CA SER A 358 -23.37 2.53 6.49
C SER A 358 -24.87 2.47 6.72
N ASP A 359 -25.62 2.44 5.63
CA ASP A 359 -27.06 2.26 5.57
C ASP A 359 -27.29 1.07 4.64
N THR A 360 -27.43 -0.14 5.20
CA THR A 360 -27.52 -1.40 4.43
C THR A 360 -28.81 -2.13 4.72
N PRO A 361 -29.47 -2.77 3.73
CA PRO A 361 -30.66 -3.57 3.99
C PRO A 361 -30.40 -4.69 4.99
N ASP A 362 -31.38 -4.98 5.84
CA ASP A 362 -31.34 -6.14 6.72
C ASP A 362 -31.68 -7.41 5.93
N LEU A 363 -30.67 -8.27 5.72
CA LEU A 363 -30.81 -9.55 5.01
C LEU A 363 -31.83 -10.49 5.66
N SER A 364 -32.14 -10.33 6.95
CA SER A 364 -33.10 -11.19 7.66
C SER A 364 -34.57 -10.77 7.49
N VAL A 365 -34.83 -9.53 7.07
CA VAL A 365 -36.19 -8.96 7.03
C VAL A 365 -36.59 -8.49 5.63
N GLY A 366 -35.62 -8.19 4.76
CA GLY A 366 -35.85 -7.80 3.37
C GLY A 366 -35.50 -6.34 3.05
N ILE A 367 -35.73 -5.96 1.79
CA ILE A 367 -35.55 -4.58 1.31
C ILE A 367 -36.61 -3.66 1.93
N GLY A 368 -36.19 -2.50 2.46
CA GLY A 368 -37.07 -1.50 3.06
C GLY A 368 -36.87 -1.30 4.57
N THR A 369 -36.18 -2.24 5.23
CA THR A 369 -35.68 -2.08 6.60
C THR A 369 -34.15 -2.08 6.57
N ASN A 370 -33.56 -0.90 6.78
CA ASN A 370 -32.11 -0.77 6.73
C ASN A 370 -31.49 -0.70 8.13
N ILE A 371 -30.34 -1.35 8.25
CA ILE A 371 -29.43 -1.25 9.39
C ILE A 371 -28.53 -0.04 9.15
N LYS A 372 -28.83 1.03 9.89
CA LYS A 372 -27.98 2.23 9.91
C LYS A 372 -26.93 2.09 10.99
N SER A 373 -25.69 2.35 10.63
CA SER A 373 -24.56 2.30 11.55
C SER A 373 -23.57 3.42 11.30
N ASP A 374 -23.04 3.96 12.39
CA ASP A 374 -21.88 4.85 12.39
C ASP A 374 -20.73 4.13 13.07
N PHE A 375 -19.50 4.30 12.59
CA PHE A 375 -18.36 3.69 13.23
C PHE A 375 -17.13 4.60 13.25
N TRP A 376 -16.23 4.29 14.17
CA TRP A 376 -14.84 4.72 14.10
C TRP A 376 -13.93 3.53 14.37
N ARG A 377 -12.73 3.57 13.79
CA ARG A 377 -11.72 2.53 13.92
C ARG A 377 -10.33 3.16 14.02
N ILE A 378 -9.52 2.63 14.92
CA ILE A 378 -8.09 2.84 14.97
C ILE A 378 -7.40 1.54 14.56
N ALA A 379 -6.39 1.64 13.70
CA ALA A 379 -5.56 0.50 13.29
C ALA A 379 -4.09 0.87 13.43
N SER A 380 -3.28 -0.14 13.74
CA SER A 380 -1.85 -0.06 14.00
C SER A 380 -1.20 -1.24 13.28
N GLU A 381 -0.29 -0.98 12.36
CA GLU A 381 0.36 -1.98 11.52
C GLU A 381 1.86 -1.85 11.71
N SER A 382 2.53 -2.95 12.05
CA SER A 382 3.98 -3.02 12.22
C SER A 382 4.56 -4.03 11.27
N ASP A 383 5.38 -3.55 10.35
CA ASP A 383 6.04 -4.32 9.32
C ASP A 383 7.52 -4.45 9.63
N PHE A 384 7.99 -5.70 9.64
CA PHE A 384 9.36 -6.09 9.89
C PHE A 384 9.93 -6.75 8.64
N GLN A 385 10.60 -5.95 7.81
CA GLN A 385 11.28 -6.43 6.61
C GLN A 385 12.59 -7.10 7.01
N LEU A 386 12.72 -8.41 6.75
CA LEU A 386 13.92 -9.19 7.09
C LEU A 386 14.91 -9.25 5.92
N THR A 387 14.39 -9.32 4.70
CA THR A 387 15.16 -9.31 3.44
C THR A 387 14.35 -8.61 2.37
N GLU A 388 14.84 -8.43 1.14
CA GLU A 388 14.02 -7.90 0.04
C GLU A 388 12.74 -8.73 -0.24
N ALA A 389 12.72 -10.02 0.14
CA ALA A 389 11.64 -10.95 -0.18
C ALA A 389 10.80 -11.37 1.04
N GLN A 390 11.20 -11.04 2.28
CA GLN A 390 10.58 -11.58 3.49
C GLN A 390 10.14 -10.48 4.44
N LYS A 391 8.87 -10.53 4.85
CA LYS A 391 8.25 -9.57 5.77
C LYS A 391 7.44 -10.28 6.83
N ILE A 392 7.53 -9.83 8.08
CA ILE A 392 6.58 -10.19 9.15
C ILE A 392 5.73 -8.97 9.46
N SER A 393 4.42 -9.15 9.56
CA SER A 393 3.47 -8.08 9.87
C SER A 393 2.69 -8.40 11.14
N VAL A 394 2.47 -7.38 11.96
CA VAL A 394 1.61 -7.43 13.14
C VAL A 394 0.64 -6.26 13.08
N ASP A 395 -0.63 -6.59 12.86
CA ASP A 395 -1.70 -5.63 12.68
C ASP A 395 -2.67 -5.74 13.85
N LEU A 396 -3.02 -4.60 14.42
CA LEU A 396 -3.98 -4.47 15.51
C LEU A 396 -5.02 -3.46 15.10
N ALA A 397 -6.29 -3.77 15.29
CA ALA A 397 -7.36 -2.81 15.06
C ALA A 397 -8.40 -2.85 16.18
N TYR A 398 -8.90 -1.68 16.53
CA TYR A 398 -10.07 -1.52 17.39
C TYR A 398 -11.13 -0.72 16.66
N ARG A 399 -12.36 -1.22 16.65
CA ARG A 399 -13.50 -0.56 16.02
C ARG A 399 -14.67 -0.50 17.00
N LYS A 400 -15.34 0.64 17.01
CA LYS A 400 -16.66 0.77 17.65
C LYS A 400 -17.68 1.14 16.58
N THR A 401 -18.80 0.40 16.57
CA THR A 401 -19.91 0.61 15.65
C THR A 401 -21.19 0.82 16.46
N ASN A 402 -21.89 1.91 16.20
CA ASN A 402 -23.15 2.25 16.84
C ASN A 402 -24.27 1.98 15.82
N PHE A 403 -25.24 1.14 16.19
CA PHE A 403 -26.39 0.82 15.37
C PHE A 403 -27.60 1.64 15.79
N ALA A 404 -28.27 2.27 14.82
CA ALA A 404 -29.47 3.06 15.09
C ALA A 404 -30.64 2.18 15.59
N LEU A 405 -30.67 0.91 15.17
CA LEU A 405 -31.61 -0.08 15.69
C LEU A 405 -31.32 -0.35 17.17
N ALA A 406 -32.27 0.03 18.02
CA ALA A 406 -32.25 -0.20 19.47
C ALA A 406 -31.07 0.43 20.25
N ASN A 407 -30.38 1.43 19.68
CA ASN A 407 -29.28 2.16 20.31
C ASN A 407 -28.18 1.21 20.84
N ARG A 408 -27.77 0.26 19.99
CA ARG A 408 -26.83 -0.81 20.32
C ARG A 408 -25.42 -0.46 19.87
N ASP A 409 -24.45 -0.84 20.68
CA ASP A 409 -23.03 -0.68 20.35
C ASP A 409 -22.38 -2.06 20.15
N ARG A 410 -21.51 -2.15 19.14
CA ARG A 410 -20.59 -3.27 18.95
C ARG A 410 -19.17 -2.76 19.01
N LYS A 411 -18.35 -3.41 19.81
CA LYS A 411 -16.90 -3.17 19.87
C LYS A 411 -16.20 -4.39 19.29
N SER A 412 -15.20 -4.18 18.43
CA SER A 412 -14.33 -5.25 17.96
C SER A 412 -12.86 -4.90 18.22
N PHE A 413 -12.10 -5.90 18.63
CA PHE A 413 -10.65 -5.88 18.64
C PHE A 413 -10.16 -7.00 17.72
N GLU A 414 -9.30 -6.66 16.78
CA GLU A 414 -8.80 -7.54 15.73
C GLU A 414 -7.27 -7.55 15.80
N MET A 415 -6.68 -8.73 15.62
CA MET A 415 -5.24 -8.91 15.49
C MET A 415 -4.93 -9.83 14.31
N LEU A 416 -3.98 -9.44 13.47
CA LEU A 416 -3.41 -10.29 12.44
C LEU A 416 -1.90 -10.36 12.65
N MET A 417 -1.37 -11.58 12.76
CA MET A 417 0.07 -11.82 12.67
C MET A 417 0.33 -12.64 11.42
N SER A 418 1.20 -12.15 10.54
CA SER A 418 1.45 -12.81 9.26
C SER A 418 2.92 -12.77 8.85
N TYR A 419 3.28 -13.72 7.98
CA TYR A 419 4.56 -13.79 7.30
C TYR A 419 4.29 -13.78 5.80
N THR A 420 5.01 -12.92 5.09
CA THR A 420 4.90 -12.72 3.63
C THR A 420 6.22 -13.08 2.95
N LEU A 421 6.14 -13.85 1.87
CA LEU A 421 7.22 -14.13 0.93
C LEU A 421 6.89 -13.53 -0.44
N THR A 422 7.74 -12.61 -0.92
CA THR A 422 7.61 -11.94 -2.22
C THR A 422 8.59 -12.54 -3.24
N LEU A 423 8.08 -12.84 -4.43
CA LEU A 423 8.80 -13.38 -5.59
C LEU A 423 8.74 -12.37 -6.74
N ASN A 424 9.87 -12.11 -7.42
CA ASN A 424 9.98 -11.06 -8.46
C ASN A 424 11.00 -11.33 -9.59
#